data_AF-A0A350V1C4-F1
#
_entry.id   AF-A0A350V1C4-F1
#
_cell.length_a   1.000
_cell.length_b   1.000
_cell.length_c   1.000
_cell.angle_alpha   90.00
_cell.angle_beta   90.00
_cell.angle_gamma   90.00
#
_symmetry.space_group_name_H-M   'P 1'
#
loop_
_entity.id
_entity.type
_entity.pdbx_description
1 polymer ?
#
loop_
_entity_poly.entity_id
_entity_poly.type
_entity_poly.pdbx_seq_one_letter_code
_entity_poly.pdbx_strand_id
1 'polypeptide(L)'
;LQQLTRGSRLVEILKQGQYTPYPVEKQVAIIFAGTNGYLDEIPLGEVRRFESEFLEMMELKHKDLLDAIASTGDLNNDTIAKLKQILDDFTGNFKVSVK
;
A
#
# COMPACT_ATOMS: atom_id res chain seq x y z
N LEU A 1 -4.78 -1.59 -21.91
CA LEU A 1 -5.69 -0.99 -20.90
C LEU A 1 -5.17 -1.16 -19.47
N GLN A 2 -4.67 -2.33 -19.07
CA GLN A 2 -4.11 -2.56 -17.72
C GLN A 2 -3.00 -1.56 -17.31
N GLN A 3 -2.08 -1.22 -18.21
CA GLN A 3 -1.03 -0.22 -17.91
C GLN A 3 -1.58 1.18 -17.61
N LEU A 4 -2.67 1.59 -18.28
CA LEU A 4 -3.31 2.89 -18.03
C LEU A 4 -4.04 2.88 -16.69
N THR A 5 -4.77 1.78 -16.40
CA THR A 5 -5.43 1.58 -15.10
C THR A 5 -4.42 1.71 -13.96
N ARG A 6 -3.32 0.95 -14.02
CA ARG A 6 -2.26 0.97 -13.01
C ARG A 6 -1.57 2.33 -12.91
N GLY A 7 -1.25 2.95 -14.04
CA GLY A 7 -0.65 4.28 -14.09
C GLY A 7 -1.49 5.32 -13.35
N SER A 8 -2.81 5.32 -13.54
CA SER A 8 -3.71 6.22 -12.82
C SER A 8 -3.72 5.99 -11.30
N ARG A 9 -3.63 4.73 -10.84
CA ARG A 9 -3.58 4.42 -9.38
C ARG A 9 -2.24 4.80 -8.77
N LEU A 10 -1.14 4.55 -9.46
CA LEU A 10 0.19 4.97 -9.02
C LEU A 10 0.25 6.49 -8.83
N VAL A 11 -0.28 7.25 -9.80
CA VAL A 11 -0.36 8.71 -9.68
C VAL A 11 -1.24 9.12 -8.49
N GLU A 12 -2.31 8.40 -8.19
CA GLU A 12 -3.19 8.71 -7.06
C GLU A 12 -2.50 8.46 -5.71
N ILE A 13 -1.76 7.35 -5.56
CA ILE A 13 -0.97 7.04 -4.34
C ILE A 13 0.13 8.08 -4.11
N LEU A 14 0.69 8.66 -5.17
CA LEU A 14 1.71 9.70 -5.03
C LEU A 14 1.16 11.05 -4.55
N LYS A 15 -0.17 11.21 -4.45
CA LYS A 15 -0.78 12.44 -3.93
C LYS A 15 -0.82 12.42 -2.41
N GLN A 16 0.14 13.11 -1.79
CA GLN A 16 0.15 13.31 -0.34
C GLN A 16 -0.60 14.59 0.05
N GLY A 17 -1.29 14.53 1.20
CA GLY A 17 -1.87 15.70 1.84
C GLY A 17 -0.80 16.70 2.29
N GLN A 18 -1.20 17.94 2.52
CA GLN A 18 -0.30 18.93 3.09
C GLN A 18 0.03 18.56 4.55
N TYR A 19 1.30 18.66 4.94
CA TYR A 19 1.79 18.35 6.29
C TYR A 19 1.66 16.89 6.74
N THR A 20 1.47 15.95 5.81
CA THR A 20 1.46 14.51 6.10
C THR A 20 2.63 13.79 5.45
N PRO A 21 3.89 14.04 5.88
CA PRO A 21 5.02 13.30 5.37
C PRO A 21 4.93 11.84 5.82
N TYR A 22 5.07 10.90 4.90
CA TYR A 22 5.16 9.48 5.24
C TYR A 22 6.62 9.09 5.50
N PRO A 23 6.88 8.27 6.55
CA PRO A 23 8.16 7.58 6.69
C PRO A 23 8.46 6.68 5.49
N VAL A 24 9.75 6.40 5.25
CA VAL A 24 10.22 5.65 4.06
C VAL A 24 9.60 4.26 4.02
N GLU A 25 9.54 3.56 5.14
CA GLU A 25 8.97 2.23 5.28
C GLU A 25 7.48 2.17 4.87
N LYS A 26 6.71 3.21 5.19
CA LYS A 26 5.32 3.33 4.75
C LYS A 26 5.21 3.60 3.25
N GLN A 27 6.06 4.49 2.72
CA GLN A 27 6.12 4.76 1.29
C GLN A 27 6.48 3.50 0.50
N VAL A 28 7.45 2.72 0.98
CA VAL A 28 7.84 1.44 0.38
C VAL A 28 6.67 0.47 0.37
N ALA A 29 5.94 0.32 1.47
CA ALA A 29 4.80 -0.59 1.55
C ALA A 29 3.68 -0.22 0.55
N ILE A 30 3.30 1.05 0.43
CA ILE A 30 2.22 1.47 -0.48
C ILE A 30 2.65 1.43 -1.96
N ILE A 31 3.90 1.80 -2.26
CA ILE A 31 4.45 1.70 -3.62
C ILE A 31 4.57 0.23 -4.04
N PHE A 32 4.95 -0.65 -3.13
CA PHE A 32 4.97 -2.09 -3.38
C PHE A 32 3.57 -2.61 -3.74
N ALA A 33 2.54 -2.19 -3.01
CA ALA A 33 1.15 -2.54 -3.34
C ALA A 33 0.76 -2.09 -4.76
N GLY A 34 1.10 -0.84 -5.13
CA GLY A 34 0.79 -0.29 -6.46
C GLY A 34 1.55 -0.94 -7.60
N THR A 35 2.83 -1.25 -7.40
CA THR A 35 3.67 -1.87 -8.44
C THR A 35 3.34 -3.35 -8.65
N ASN A 36 2.85 -4.06 -7.63
CA ASN A 36 2.40 -5.46 -7.75
C ASN A 36 0.95 -5.60 -8.22
N GLY A 37 0.19 -4.51 -8.36
CA GLY A 37 -1.15 -4.53 -8.95
C GLY A 37 -2.30 -4.72 -7.96
N TYR A 38 -2.04 -4.63 -6.65
CA TYR A 38 -3.08 -4.76 -5.62
C TYR A 38 -4.14 -3.66 -5.67
N LEU A 39 -3.86 -2.55 -6.34
CA LEU A 39 -4.78 -1.43 -6.52
C LEU A 39 -5.51 -1.46 -7.87
N ASP A 40 -5.24 -2.42 -8.75
CA ASP A 40 -5.80 -2.43 -10.11
C ASP A 40 -7.33 -2.61 -10.11
N GLU A 41 -7.87 -3.38 -9.17
CA GLU A 41 -9.32 -3.61 -8.99
C GLU A 41 -10.00 -2.52 -8.16
N ILE A 42 -9.22 -1.63 -7.52
CA ILE A 42 -9.75 -0.56 -6.68
C ILE A 42 -10.20 0.61 -7.58
N PRO A 43 -11.43 1.12 -7.41
CA PRO A 43 -11.87 2.34 -8.08
C PRO A 43 -11.00 3.53 -7.70
N LEU A 44 -10.74 4.44 -8.65
CA LEU A 44 -9.81 5.56 -8.44
C LEU A 44 -10.17 6.43 -7.22
N GLY A 45 -11.46 6.66 -6.96
CA GLY A 45 -11.94 7.44 -5.81
C GLY A 45 -11.69 6.76 -4.45
N GLU A 46 -11.43 5.46 -4.44
CA GLU A 46 -11.25 4.64 -3.25
C GLU A 46 -9.77 4.37 -2.93
N VAL A 47 -8.86 4.71 -3.84
CA VAL A 47 -7.41 4.46 -3.69
C VAL A 47 -6.83 5.15 -2.46
N ARG A 48 -7.25 6.38 -2.16
CA ARG A 48 -6.78 7.09 -0.96
C ARG A 48 -7.27 6.48 0.34
N ARG A 49 -8.49 5.96 0.33
CA ARG A 49 -9.06 5.25 1.49
C ARG A 49 -8.30 3.95 1.69
N PHE A 50 -8.07 3.20 0.61
CA PHE A 50 -7.23 2.00 0.63
C PHE A 50 -5.85 2.29 1.21
N GLU A 51 -5.17 3.33 0.73
CA GLU A 51 -3.86 3.75 1.25
C GLU A 51 -3.91 4.06 2.75
N SER A 52 -4.87 4.87 3.19
CA SER A 52 -4.97 5.29 4.59
C SER A 52 -5.24 4.10 5.51
N GLU A 53 -6.22 3.26 5.17
CA GLU A 53 -6.59 2.07 5.95
C GLU A 53 -5.46 1.02 5.95
N PHE A 54 -4.76 0.84 4.83
CA PHE A 54 -3.63 -0.07 4.74
C PHE A 54 -2.48 0.39 5.62
N LEU A 55 -2.10 1.67 5.54
CA LEU A 55 -1.01 2.22 6.34
C LEU A 55 -1.33 2.21 7.84
N GLU A 56 -2.57 2.52 8.23
CA GLU A 56 -3.03 2.41 9.62
C GLU A 56 -2.95 0.97 10.12
N MET A 57 -3.41 0.00 9.32
CA MET A 57 -3.35 -1.41 9.69
C MET A 57 -1.90 -1.91 9.82
N MET A 58 -1.01 -1.47 8.93
CA MET A 58 0.42 -1.76 9.03
C MET A 58 1.04 -1.20 10.32
N GLU A 59 0.67 0.02 10.74
CA GLU A 59 1.14 0.57 12.01
C GLU A 59 0.58 -0.14 13.24
N LEU A 60 -0.68 -0.55 13.20
CA LEU A 60 -1.35 -1.17 14.35
C LEU A 60 -0.97 -2.64 14.52
N LYS A 61 -0.78 -3.39 13.42
CA LYS A 61 -0.64 -4.85 13.44
C LYS A 61 0.71 -5.36 12.95
N HIS A 62 1.42 -4.60 12.12
CA HIS A 62 2.64 -5.05 11.43
C HIS A 62 3.78 -4.04 11.57
N LYS A 63 3.83 -3.37 12.73
CA LYS A 63 4.87 -2.38 13.03
C LYS A 63 6.27 -2.99 12.99
N ASP A 64 6.41 -4.24 13.42
CA ASP A 64 7.65 -5.01 13.34
C ASP A 64 8.17 -5.12 11.90
N LEU A 65 7.28 -5.28 10.92
CA LEU A 65 7.63 -5.31 9.50
C LEU A 65 8.07 -3.94 8.99
N LEU A 66 7.39 -2.87 9.41
CA LEU A 66 7.77 -1.49 9.09
C LEU A 66 9.14 -1.13 9.68
N ASP A 67 9.38 -1.48 10.95
CA ASP A 67 10.65 -1.24 11.64
C ASP A 67 11.80 -2.05 11.00
N ALA A 68 11.52 -3.28 10.55
CA ALA A 68 12.47 -4.09 9.80
C ALA A 68 12.86 -3.42 8.48
N ILE A 69 11.88 -2.94 7.69
CA ILE A 69 12.13 -2.21 6.44
C ILE A 69 12.94 -0.94 6.69
N ALA A 70 12.60 -0.18 7.73
CA ALA A 70 13.31 1.04 8.10
C ALA A 70 14.76 0.78 8.52
N SER A 71 15.01 -0.33 9.23
CA SER A 71 16.33 -0.66 9.77
C SER A 71 17.25 -1.32 8.75
N THR A 72 16.73 -2.20 7.89
CA THR A 72 17.54 -2.87 6.87
C THR A 72 17.74 -1.98 5.63
N GLY A 73 16.76 -1.12 5.33
CA GLY A 73 16.70 -0.42 4.04
C GLY A 73 16.43 -1.34 2.85
N ASP A 74 16.22 -2.64 3.10
CA ASP A 74 16.14 -3.69 2.08
C ASP A 74 14.85 -4.50 2.23
N LEU A 75 14.18 -4.70 1.10
CA LEU A 75 13.08 -5.66 0.94
C LEU A 75 13.66 -7.04 0.64
N ASN A 76 14.05 -7.78 1.68
CA ASN A 76 14.46 -9.17 1.53
C ASN A 76 13.27 -10.08 1.17
N ASN A 77 13.54 -11.32 0.75
CA ASN A 77 12.50 -12.25 0.31
C ASN A 77 11.46 -12.56 1.40
N ASP A 78 11.88 -12.61 2.67
CA ASP A 78 10.98 -12.89 3.81
C ASP A 78 10.02 -11.72 4.06
N THR A 79 10.53 -10.48 4.04
CA THR A 79 9.75 -9.24 4.14
C THR A 79 8.77 -9.11 2.99
N ILE A 80 9.20 -9.43 1.76
CA ILE A 80 8.34 -9.45 0.58
C ILE A 80 7.23 -10.49 0.74
N ALA A 81 7.54 -11.70 1.19
CA ALA A 81 6.56 -12.76 1.39
C ALA A 81 5.50 -12.36 2.43
N LYS A 82 5.93 -11.79 3.57
CA LYS A 82 5.02 -11.26 4.59
C LYS A 82 4.17 -10.12 4.07
N LEU A 83 4.77 -9.16 3.36
CA LEU A 83 4.05 -8.02 2.82
C LEU A 83 2.98 -8.44 1.80
N LYS A 84 3.29 -9.42 0.94
CA LYS A 84 2.31 -10.02 0.02
C LYS A 84 1.15 -10.66 0.77
N GLN A 85 1.44 -11.49 1.79
CA GLN A 85 0.39 -12.13 2.59
C GLN A 85 -0.53 -11.10 3.26
N ILE A 86 0.04 -10.04 3.85
CA ILE A 86 -0.73 -8.96 4.47
C ILE A 86 -1.58 -8.22 3.43
N LEU A 87 -1.05 -7.96 2.23
CA LEU A 87 -1.76 -7.32 1.15
C LEU A 87 -2.89 -8.19 0.59
N ASP A 88 -2.67 -9.50 0.42
CA ASP A 88 -3.68 -10.45 0.00
C ASP A 88 -4.84 -10.49 1.02
N ASP A 89 -4.51 -10.58 2.32
CA ASP A 89 -5.50 -10.57 3.40
C ASP A 89 -6.25 -9.23 3.48
N PHE A 90 -5.55 -8.10 3.31
CA PHE A 90 -6.18 -6.78 3.36
C PHE A 90 -7.09 -6.54 2.17
N THR A 91 -6.62 -6.80 0.96
CA THR A 91 -7.39 -6.58 -0.27
C THR A 91 -8.63 -7.47 -0.32
N GLY A 92 -8.55 -8.72 0.18
CA GLY A 92 -9.73 -9.59 0.33
C GLY A 92 -10.75 -9.08 1.34
N ASN A 93 -10.32 -8.34 2.37
CA ASN A 93 -11.20 -7.75 3.38
C ASN A 93 -11.66 -6.32 3.05
N PHE A 94 -10.98 -5.64 2.12
CA PHE A 94 -11.27 -4.26 1.77
C PHE A 94 -12.60 -4.15 1.02
N LYS A 95 -13.62 -3.65 1.71
CA LYS A 95 -14.95 -3.44 1.11
C LYS A 95 -14.93 -2.15 0.30
N VAL A 96 -14.99 -2.31 -1.02
CA VAL A 96 -15.18 -1.19 -1.94
C VAL A 96 -16.59 -0.62 -1.73
N SER A 97 -16.69 0.60 -1.21
CA SER A 97 -17.96 1.33 -1.16
C SER A 97 -18.24 1.91 -2.53
N VAL A 98 -18.85 1.11 -3.41
CA VAL A 98 -19.33 1.62 -4.69
C VAL A 98 -20.61 2.41 -4.42
N LYS A 99 -20.54 3.74 -4.61
CA LYS A 99 -21.71 4.57 -4.89
C LYS A 99 -21.89 4.72 -6.39
#